data_AF-Q64BL0-F1
#
_entry.id   AF-Q64BL0-F1
#
_cell.length_a   1.000
_cell.length_b   1.000
_cell.length_c   1.000
_cell.angle_alpha   90.00
_cell.angle_beta   90.00
_cell.angle_gamma   90.00
#
_symmetry.space_group_name_H-M   'P 1'
#
loop_
_entity.id
_entity.type
_entity.pdbx_description
1 polymer ?
#
loop_
_entity_poly.entity_id
_entity_poly.type
_entity_poly.pdbx_seq_one_letter_code
_entity_poly.pdbx_strand_id
1 'polypeptide(L)' 'MKKVPIIPETEIRINNICGFYIRKVTRLGTSAKVNCPKEHLGKTVYLVILNHDDE' A
#
# COMPACT_ATOMS: atom_id res chain seq x y z
N MET A 1 -3.47 -12.20 -7.45
CA MET A 1 -2.58 -11.13 -7.96
C MET A 1 -1.47 -11.78 -8.77
N LYS A 2 -1.17 -11.27 -9.97
CA LYS A 2 0.15 -11.50 -10.58
C LYS A 2 1.21 -11.05 -9.57
N LYS A 3 2.31 -11.80 -9.45
CA LYS A 3 3.37 -11.51 -8.48
C LYS A 3 4.00 -10.16 -8.85
N VAL A 4 3.62 -9.11 -8.12
CA VAL A 4 4.28 -7.80 -8.25
C VAL A 4 5.61 -7.92 -7.51
N PRO A 5 6.76 -7.71 -8.17
CA PRO A 5 8.06 -7.82 -7.52
C PRO A 5 8.21 -6.71 -6.47
N ILE A 6 8.69 -7.08 -5.28
CA ILE A 6 9.14 -6.11 -4.29
C ILE A 6 10.47 -5.50 -4.76
N ILE A 7 10.57 -4.18 -4.72
CA ILE A 7 11.84 -3.46 -4.90
C ILE A 7 12.40 -3.24 -3.49
N PRO A 8 13.47 -3.93 -3.08
CA PRO A 8 14.00 -3.83 -1.73
C PRO A 8 14.73 -2.50 -1.56
N GLU A 9 14.10 -1.55 -0.87
CA GLU A 9 14.66 -0.24 -0.55
C GLU A 9 14.42 0.08 0.93
N THR A 10 15.30 0.87 1.53
CA THR A 10 15.17 1.33 2.91
C THR A 10 14.48 2.70 3.03
N GLU A 11 14.42 3.44 1.92
CA GLU A 11 13.79 4.76 1.84
C GLU A 11 12.91 4.85 0.59
N ILE A 12 11.76 5.51 0.72
CA ILE A 12 10.88 5.83 -0.40
C ILE A 12 10.58 7.33 -0.38
N ARG A 13 10.70 8.00 -1.53
CA ARG A 13 10.32 9.40 -1.72
C ARG A 13 9.13 9.48 -2.66
N ILE A 14 8.05 10.09 -2.19
CA ILE A 14 6.82 10.23 -2.95
C ILE A 14 6.35 11.69 -2.86
N ASN A 15 6.03 12.30 -4.00
CA ASN A 15 5.49 13.65 -4.10
C ASN A 15 3.97 13.60 -4.32
N ASN A 16 3.29 14.74 -4.20
CA ASN A 16 1.85 14.90 -4.47
C ASN A 16 0.95 13.96 -3.63
N ILE A 17 1.30 13.78 -2.36
CA ILE A 17 0.54 12.97 -1.41
C ILE A 17 -0.70 13.72 -0.93
N CYS A 18 -1.90 13.14 -1.12
CA CYS A 18 -3.13 13.63 -0.46
C CYS A 18 -3.14 13.29 1.03
N GLY A 19 -2.63 12.11 1.35
CA GLY A 19 -2.64 11.55 2.69
C GLY A 19 -2.24 10.08 2.68
N PHE A 20 -2.24 9.45 3.86
CA PHE A 20 -1.89 8.05 4.00
C PHE A 20 -2.64 7.39 5.16
N TYR A 21 -2.78 6.07 5.09
CA TYR A 21 -3.24 5.23 6.19
C TYR A 21 -2.12 4.34 6.70
N ILE A 22 -2.04 4.20 8.02
CA ILE A 22 -1.22 3.17 8.67
C ILE A 22 -2.16 2.03 9.07
N ARG A 23 -1.94 0.84 8.50
CA ARG A 23 -2.80 -0.32 8.77
C ARG A 23 -1.99 -1.57 9.02
N LYS A 24 -2.59 -2.53 9.73
CA LYS A 24 -2.08 -3.89 9.87
C LYS A 24 -2.73 -4.79 8.83
N VAL A 25 -1.95 -5.63 8.16
CA VAL A 25 -2.48 -6.57 7.16
C VAL A 25 -3.26 -7.69 7.85
N THR A 26 -4.57 -7.73 7.62
CA THR A 26 -5.50 -8.76 8.14
C THR A 26 -6.13 -9.55 7.00
N ARG A 27 -6.67 -10.74 7.30
CA ARG A 27 -7.22 -11.67 6.28
C ARG A 27 -8.62 -11.28 5.78
N LEU A 28 -9.32 -10.37 6.45
CA LEU A 28 -10.77 -10.16 6.29
C LEU A 28 -11.14 -8.67 6.29
N GLY A 29 -12.11 -8.31 5.45
CA GLY A 29 -12.73 -6.99 5.36
C GLY A 29 -13.79 -6.96 4.25
N THR A 30 -14.79 -6.08 4.35
CA THR A 30 -15.93 -5.98 3.41
C THR A 30 -15.91 -4.71 2.55
N SER A 31 -14.92 -3.84 2.71
CA SER A 31 -14.79 -2.57 1.97
C SER A 31 -13.93 -2.71 0.70
N ALA A 32 -13.83 -1.64 -0.09
CA ALA A 32 -12.86 -1.53 -1.19
C ALA A 32 -11.44 -1.88 -0.72
N LYS A 33 -10.73 -2.74 -1.48
CA LYS A 33 -9.45 -3.34 -1.05
C LYS A 33 -8.32 -2.99 -1.99
N VAL A 34 -7.26 -2.43 -1.42
CA VAL A 34 -5.92 -2.54 -1.97
C VAL A 34 -5.36 -3.90 -1.54
N ASN A 35 -5.07 -4.77 -2.49
CA ASN A 35 -4.61 -6.12 -2.18
C ASN A 35 -3.12 -6.10 -1.79
N CYS A 36 -2.81 -6.64 -0.61
CA CYS A 36 -1.44 -6.84 -0.14
C CYS A 36 -1.06 -8.33 -0.27
N PRO A 37 0.14 -8.67 -0.78
CA PRO A 37 0.64 -10.04 -0.80
C PRO A 37 0.57 -10.73 0.58
N LYS A 38 0.18 -12.02 0.59
CA LYS A 38 0.01 -12.79 1.84
C LYS A 38 1.31 -12.90 2.67
N GLU A 39 2.47 -12.76 2.04
CA GLU A 39 3.79 -12.72 2.69
C GLU A 39 3.98 -11.55 3.67
N HIS A 40 3.11 -10.55 3.61
CA HIS A 40 3.13 -9.40 4.52
C HIS A 40 2.06 -9.48 5.62
N LEU A 41 1.38 -10.62 5.80
CA LEU A 41 0.43 -10.82 6.89
C LEU A 41 1.05 -10.47 8.25
N GLY A 42 0.32 -9.68 9.05
CA GLY A 42 0.77 -9.25 10.37
C GLY A 42 1.74 -8.07 10.39
N LYS A 43 2.29 -7.65 9.24
CA LYS A 43 3.13 -6.46 9.14
C LYS A 43 2.29 -5.18 9.15
N THR A 44 2.90 -4.09 9.61
CA THR A 44 2.38 -2.73 9.45
C THR A 44 2.70 -2.25 8.04
N VAL A 45 1.71 -1.70 7.35
CA VAL A 45 1.85 -1.17 6.00
C VAL A 45 1.31 0.26 5.94
N TYR A 46 1.90 1.04 5.05
CA TYR A 46 1.41 2.36 4.68
C TYR A 46 0.64 2.24 3.37
N LEU A 47 -0.57 2.77 3.32
CA LEU A 47 -1.29 3.01 2.08
C LEU A 47 -1.25 4.51 1.81
N VAL A 48 -0.44 4.91 0.83
CA VAL A 48 -0.30 6.32 0.43
C VAL A 48 -1.31 6.61 -0.69
N ILE A 49 -2.10 7.67 -0.53
CA ILE A 49 -3.03 8.16 -1.54
C ILE A 49 -2.37 9.36 -2.21
N LEU A 50 -2.23 9.29 -3.53
CA LEU A 50 -1.66 10.34 -4.35
C LEU A 50 -2.79 11.13 -5.01
N ASN A 51 -2.56 12.43 -5.21
CA ASN A 51 -3.40 13.19 -6.13
C ASN A 51 -3.17 12.57 -7.50
N HIS A 52 -4.26 12.27 -8.20
CA HIS A 52 -4.13 12.08 -9.63
C HIS A 52 -3.87 13.47 -10.18
N ASP A 53 -2.65 13.74 -10.62
CA ASP A 53 -2.45 14.81 -11.59
C ASP A 53 -3.07 14.28 -12.89
N ASP A 54 -4.37 14.47 -13.04
CA ASP A 54 -5.02 14.48 -14.34
C ASP A 54 -4.56 15.78 -15.02
N GLU A 55 -3.52 15.67 -15.84
CA GLU A 55 -3.33 16.58 -16.96
C GLU A 55 -3.96 15.95 -18.22
#